data_AF-A0A521KR99-F1
#
_entry.id   AF-A0A521KR99-F1
#
_cell.length_a   1.000
_cell.length_b   1.000
_cell.length_c   1.000
_cell.angle_alpha   90.00
_cell.angle_beta   90.00
_cell.angle_gamma   90.00
#
_symmetry.space_group_name_H-M   'P 1'
#
loop_
_entity.id
_entity.type
_entity.pdbx_description
1 polymer ?
#
loop_
_entity_poly.entity_id
_entity_poly.type
_entity_poly.pdbx_seq_one_letter_code
_entity_poly.pdbx_strand_id
1 'polypeptide(L)'
;MRALIEAEPSLFAAVLAGWVCGFAVALACTGYVMFGLSRAHLRPLPDLKVSLPIFGIVAVNALVVAWTLAGIGAGVAFHAAGTARFTVGVASAHLLLALVYAVARGRLWSGEARVVWATLLTSLVAFVGALPFLAARA
;
A
#
# COMPACT_ATOMS: atom_id res chain seq x y z
N MET A 1 -10.92 18.68 -16.34
CA MET A 1 -9.82 18.56 -15.36
C MET A 1 -9.49 19.90 -14.71
N ARG A 2 -9.15 20.96 -15.46
CA ARG A 2 -8.98 22.32 -14.90
C ARG A 2 -10.16 22.81 -14.05
N ALA A 3 -11.39 22.68 -14.55
CA ALA A 3 -12.59 23.08 -13.81
C ALA A 3 -12.82 22.34 -12.48
N LEU A 4 -12.29 21.12 -12.31
CA LEU A 4 -12.42 20.35 -11.07
C LEU A 4 -11.33 20.73 -10.05
N ILE A 5 -10.12 21.04 -10.54
CA ILE A 5 -9.01 21.56 -9.75
C ILE A 5 -9.35 22.95 -9.20
N GLU A 6 -9.99 23.78 -10.01
CA GLU A 6 -10.41 25.13 -9.64
C GLU A 6 -11.59 25.14 -8.66
N ALA A 7 -12.46 24.12 -8.72
CA ALA A 7 -13.62 24.01 -7.83
C ALA A 7 -13.24 23.51 -6.43
N GLU A 8 -12.36 22.50 -6.31
CA GLU A 8 -11.96 21.92 -5.02
C GLU A 8 -10.44 21.60 -4.96
N PRO A 9 -9.59 22.63 -4.83
CA PRO A 9 -8.14 22.46 -4.84
C PRO A 9 -7.64 21.58 -3.69
N SER A 10 -8.28 21.65 -2.53
CA SER A 10 -7.93 20.85 -1.35
C SER A 10 -8.26 19.36 -1.50
N LEU A 11 -9.32 19.01 -2.25
CA LEU A 11 -9.62 17.62 -2.60
C LEU A 11 -8.57 17.10 -3.59
N PHE A 12 -8.25 17.89 -4.62
CA PHE A 12 -7.24 17.50 -5.61
C PHE A 12 -5.86 17.28 -4.97
N ALA A 13 -5.44 18.19 -4.08
CA ALA A 13 -4.22 18.07 -3.28
C ALA A 13 -4.19 16.76 -2.46
N ALA A 14 -5.29 16.44 -1.77
CA ALA A 14 -5.41 15.22 -0.98
C ALA A 14 -5.37 13.95 -1.85
N VAL A 15 -6.05 13.95 -2.99
CA VAL A 15 -6.05 12.83 -3.94
C VAL A 15 -4.67 12.62 -4.55
N LEU A 16 -3.97 13.70 -4.93
CA LEU A 16 -2.62 13.62 -5.46
C LEU A 16 -1.62 13.12 -4.41
N ALA A 17 -1.70 13.62 -3.18
CA ALA A 17 -0.91 13.13 -2.05
C ALA A 17 -1.17 11.64 -1.80
N GLY A 18 -2.45 11.23 -1.82
CA GLY A 18 -2.87 9.84 -1.72
C GLY A 18 -2.30 8.96 -2.83
N TRP A 19 -2.36 9.41 -4.08
CA TRP A 19 -1.78 8.72 -5.25
C TRP A 19 -0.27 8.52 -5.09
N VAL A 20 0.48 9.56 -4.71
CA VAL A 20 1.93 9.49 -4.47
C VAL A 20 2.24 8.47 -3.37
N CYS A 21 1.50 8.53 -2.25
CA CYS A 21 1.70 7.62 -1.13
C CYS A 21 1.40 6.16 -1.52
N GLY A 22 0.28 5.91 -2.20
CA GLY A 22 -0.08 4.59 -2.69
C GLY A 22 0.98 4.02 -3.64
N PHE A 23 1.44 4.82 -4.60
CA PHE A 23 2.50 4.41 -5.53
C PHE A 23 3.82 4.11 -4.82
N ALA A 24 4.22 4.93 -3.83
CA ALA A 24 5.42 4.69 -3.04
C ALA A 24 5.34 3.36 -2.25
N VAL A 25 4.18 3.05 -1.67
CA VAL A 25 3.95 1.76 -0.99
C VAL A 25 4.05 0.59 -1.99
N ALA A 26 3.51 0.74 -3.20
CA ALA A 26 3.60 -0.30 -4.23
C ALA A 26 5.06 -0.64 -4.57
N LEU A 27 5.90 0.38 -4.77
CA LEU A 27 7.32 0.21 -5.07
C LEU A 27 8.05 -0.46 -3.91
N ALA A 28 7.80 -0.01 -2.68
CA ALA A 28 8.40 -0.60 -1.49
C ALA A 28 7.99 -2.08 -1.32
N CYS A 29 6.69 -2.39 -1.49
CA CYS A 29 6.16 -3.74 -1.40
C CYS A 29 6.78 -4.67 -2.47
N THR A 30 6.89 -4.18 -3.71
CA THR A 30 7.58 -4.89 -4.79
C THR A 30 9.03 -5.19 -4.40
N GLY A 31 9.74 -4.21 -3.83
CA GLY A 31 11.10 -4.39 -3.32
C GLY A 31 11.19 -5.46 -2.22
N TYR A 32 10.29 -5.45 -1.24
CA TYR A 32 10.25 -6.46 -0.18
C TYR A 32 10.00 -7.86 -0.73
N VAL A 33 9.08 -8.01 -1.68
CA VAL A 33 8.79 -9.29 -2.33
C VAL A 33 10.01 -9.77 -3.12
N MET A 34 10.62 -8.92 -3.95
CA MET A 34 11.80 -9.29 -4.74
C MET A 34 13.00 -9.66 -3.86
N PHE A 35 13.21 -8.94 -2.77
CA PHE A 35 14.25 -9.25 -1.79
C PHE A 35 13.97 -10.55 -1.02
N GLY A 36 12.71 -10.82 -0.68
CA GLY A 36 12.30 -12.08 -0.06
C GLY A 36 12.50 -13.26 -1.01
N LEU A 37 12.11 -13.11 -2.28
CA LEU A 37 12.26 -14.11 -3.33
C LEU A 37 13.73 -14.37 -3.67
N SER A 38 14.59 -13.35 -3.71
CA SER A 38 16.02 -13.55 -4.00
C SER A 38 16.74 -14.34 -2.90
N ARG A 39 16.21 -14.32 -1.68
CA ARG A 39 16.72 -15.12 -0.54
C ARG A 39 16.04 -16.47 -0.38
N ALA A 40 14.84 -16.63 -0.93
CA ALA A 40 14.16 -17.90 -0.95
C ALA A 40 14.68 -18.67 -2.17
N HIS A 41 15.46 -19.73 -1.95
CA HIS A 41 15.90 -20.65 -3.02
C HIS A 41 14.71 -21.45 -3.58
N LEU A 42 13.75 -20.76 -4.20
CA LEU A 42 12.53 -21.34 -4.73
C LEU A 42 12.84 -22.02 -6.05
N ARG A 43 12.55 -23.31 -6.11
CA ARG A 43 12.52 -24.04 -7.38
C ARG A 43 11.19 -23.72 -8.09
N PRO A 44 11.20 -23.51 -9.42
CA PRO A 44 9.98 -23.30 -10.17
C PRO A 44 9.02 -24.47 -9.96
N LEU A 45 7.74 -24.17 -9.72
CA LEU A 45 6.69 -25.18 -9.58
C LEU A 45 6.53 -25.92 -10.91
N PRO A 46 6.63 -27.26 -10.94
CA PRO A 46 6.64 -28.03 -12.19
C PRO A 46 5.33 -27.94 -12.98
N ASP A 47 4.21 -27.58 -12.32
CA ASP A 47 2.87 -27.56 -12.92
C ASP A 47 2.32 -26.15 -13.25
N LEU A 48 3.15 -25.10 -13.21
CA LEU A 48 2.68 -23.77 -13.58
C LEU A 48 2.42 -23.69 -15.10
N LYS A 49 1.14 -23.61 -15.48
CA LYS A 49 0.72 -23.47 -16.90
C LYS A 49 1.12 -22.14 -17.54
N VAL A 50 1.57 -21.17 -16.74
CA VAL A 50 2.00 -19.84 -17.15
C VAL A 50 3.48 -19.70 -16.80
N SER A 51 4.27 -19.04 -17.65
CA SER A 51 5.68 -18.84 -17.33
C SER A 51 5.83 -17.97 -16.07
N LEU A 52 6.76 -18.35 -15.18
CA LEU A 52 7.05 -17.60 -13.95
C LEU A 52 7.28 -16.09 -14.19
N PRO A 53 7.96 -15.67 -15.28
CA PRO A 53 8.12 -14.25 -15.61
C PRO A 53 6.80 -13.54 -15.92
N ILE A 54 5.89 -14.17 -16.68
CA ILE A 54 4.59 -13.56 -17.00
C ILE A 54 3.75 -13.39 -15.73
N PHE A 55 3.73 -14.43 -14.88
CA PHE A 55 3.05 -14.33 -13.59
C PHE A 55 3.62 -13.19 -12.72
N GLY A 56 4.95 -13.05 -12.67
CA GLY A 56 5.62 -11.97 -11.95
C GLY A 56 5.21 -10.58 -12.45
N ILE A 57 5.19 -10.38 -13.78
CA ILE A 57 4.78 -9.10 -14.39
C ILE A 57 3.33 -8.77 -14.04
N VAL A 58 2.42 -9.74 -14.15
CA VAL A 58 1.00 -9.54 -13.83
C VAL A 58 0.83 -9.22 -12.34
N ALA A 59 1.51 -9.95 -11.45
CA ALA A 59 1.42 -9.73 -10.01
C ALA A 59 1.93 -8.35 -9.59
N VAL A 60 3.08 -7.90 -10.12
CA VAL A 60 3.63 -6.57 -9.83
C VAL A 60 2.70 -5.47 -10.34
N ASN A 61 2.18 -5.59 -11.57
CA ASN A 61 1.25 -4.60 -12.11
C ASN A 61 -0.06 -4.54 -11.31
N ALA A 62 -0.63 -5.69 -10.95
CA ALA A 62 -1.83 -5.74 -10.11
C ALA A 62 -1.57 -5.10 -8.74
N LEU A 63 -0.39 -5.35 -8.15
CA LEU A 63 0.02 -4.76 -6.88
C LEU A 63 0.14 -3.23 -6.97
N VAL A 64 0.75 -2.71 -8.04
CA VAL A 64 0.86 -1.27 -8.30
C VAL A 64 -0.52 -0.64 -8.44
N VAL A 65 -1.39 -1.21 -9.28
CA VAL A 65 -2.75 -0.70 -9.48
C VAL A 65 -3.54 -0.71 -8.16
N ALA A 66 -3.48 -1.81 -7.40
CA ALA A 66 -4.20 -1.93 -6.13
C ALA A 66 -3.76 -0.87 -5.12
N TRP A 67 -2.46 -0.68 -4.93
CA TRP A 67 -1.93 0.31 -3.99
C TRP A 67 -2.16 1.75 -4.46
N THR A 68 -2.09 2.02 -5.76
CA THR A 68 -2.44 3.32 -6.31
C THR A 68 -3.91 3.65 -6.06
N LEU A 69 -4.83 2.71 -6.29
CA LEU A 69 -6.26 2.89 -6.02
C LEU A 69 -6.52 3.06 -4.51
N ALA A 70 -5.85 2.28 -3.67
CA ALA A 70 -5.92 2.43 -2.21
C ALA A 70 -5.42 3.80 -1.77
N GLY A 71 -4.35 4.31 -2.38
CA GLY A 71 -3.83 5.65 -2.13
C GLY A 71 -4.79 6.75 -2.54
N ILE A 72 -5.40 6.66 -3.73
CA ILE A 72 -6.43 7.62 -4.17
C ILE A 72 -7.62 7.61 -3.19
N GLY A 73 -8.11 6.42 -2.84
CA GLY A 73 -9.20 6.27 -1.87
C GLY A 73 -8.84 6.83 -0.49
N ALA A 74 -7.60 6.64 -0.04
CA ALA A 74 -7.08 7.22 1.19
C ALA A 74 -7.05 8.76 1.13
N GLY A 75 -6.68 9.35 -0.01
CA GLY A 75 -6.74 10.80 -0.23
C GLY A 75 -8.16 11.36 -0.11
N VAL A 76 -9.14 10.69 -0.74
CA VAL A 76 -10.56 11.06 -0.61
C VAL A 76 -11.04 10.93 0.83
N ALA A 77 -10.72 9.81 1.49
CA ALA A 77 -11.12 9.56 2.88
C ALA A 77 -10.48 10.57 3.85
N PHE A 78 -9.22 10.95 3.62
CA PHE A 78 -8.52 11.96 4.40
C PHE A 78 -9.23 13.32 4.30
N HIS A 79 -9.57 13.74 3.07
CA HIS A 79 -10.29 14.99 2.82
C HIS A 79 -11.66 14.98 3.52
N ALA A 80 -12.42 13.90 3.39
CA ALA A 80 -13.77 13.80 3.95
C ALA A 80 -13.80 13.67 5.48
N ALA A 81 -12.87 12.92 6.08
CA ALA A 81 -12.88 12.63 7.51
C ALA A 81 -12.14 13.68 8.35
N GLY A 82 -11.19 14.40 7.75
CA GLY A 82 -10.22 15.25 8.43
C GLY A 82 -9.11 14.46 9.11
N THR A 83 -7.98 15.13 9.37
CA THR A 83 -6.71 14.50 9.78
C THR A 83 -6.84 13.55 10.96
N ALA A 84 -7.41 13.99 12.08
CA ALA A 84 -7.46 13.19 13.31
C ALA A 84 -8.26 11.88 13.14
N ARG A 85 -9.46 11.96 12.54
CA ARG A 85 -10.31 10.79 12.32
C ARG A 85 -9.70 9.83 11.31
N PHE A 86 -9.12 10.37 10.24
CA PHE A 86 -8.42 9.57 9.24
C PHE A 86 -7.24 8.82 9.86
N THR A 87 -6.36 9.51 10.58
CA THR A 87 -5.19 8.90 11.23
C THR A 87 -5.58 7.77 12.18
N VAL A 88 -6.57 8.00 13.04
CA VAL A 88 -7.06 6.96 13.97
C VAL A 88 -7.69 5.80 13.21
N GLY A 89 -8.47 6.07 12.17
CA GLY A 89 -9.09 5.04 11.33
C GLY A 89 -8.04 4.16 10.64
N VAL A 90 -7.03 4.78 10.04
CA VAL A 90 -5.92 4.07 9.39
C VAL A 90 -5.13 3.25 10.40
N ALA A 91 -4.75 3.82 11.54
CA ALA A 91 -4.02 3.10 12.59
C ALA A 91 -4.82 1.89 13.10
N SER A 92 -6.13 2.07 13.33
CA SER A 92 -7.03 1.01 13.79
C SER A 92 -7.18 -0.10 12.74
N ALA A 93 -7.31 0.26 11.47
CA ALA A 93 -7.36 -0.71 10.36
C ALA A 93 -6.06 -1.52 10.27
N HIS A 94 -4.89 -0.89 10.44
CA HIS A 94 -3.61 -1.59 10.45
C HIS A 94 -3.47 -2.53 11.64
N LEU A 95 -3.91 -2.11 12.83
CA LEU A 95 -3.93 -2.97 14.03
C LEU A 95 -4.86 -4.17 13.84
N LEU A 96 -6.04 -3.96 13.23
CA LEU A 96 -6.97 -5.05 12.92
C LEU A 96 -6.37 -6.02 11.89
N LEU A 97 -5.76 -5.51 10.81
CA LEU A 97 -5.08 -6.33 9.81
C LEU A 97 -3.92 -7.13 10.41
N ALA A 98 -3.12 -6.49 11.26
CA ALA A 98 -2.05 -7.11 12.03
C ALA A 98 -2.57 -8.24 12.93
N LEU A 99 -3.67 -8.01 13.65
CA LEU A 99 -4.32 -9.01 14.50
C LEU A 99 -4.86 -10.18 13.69
N VAL A 100 -5.62 -9.91 12.63
CA VAL A 100 -6.18 -10.94 11.74
C VAL A 100 -5.06 -11.78 11.13
N TYR A 101 -3.98 -11.15 10.67
CA TYR A 101 -2.82 -11.86 10.13
C TYR A 101 -2.15 -12.75 11.18
N ALA A 102 -1.93 -12.22 12.39
CA ALA A 102 -1.33 -12.95 13.50
C ALA A 102 -2.17 -14.18 13.89
N VAL A 103 -3.48 -14.02 14.04
CA VAL A 103 -4.43 -15.09 14.37
C VAL A 103 -4.50 -16.14 13.26
N ALA A 104 -4.56 -15.71 11.99
CA ALA A 104 -4.72 -16.62 10.86
C ALA A 104 -3.46 -17.44 10.55
N ARG A 105 -2.26 -16.86 10.68
CA ARG A 105 -1.01 -17.53 10.30
C ARG A 105 -0.29 -18.21 11.45
N GLY A 106 -0.47 -17.76 12.69
CA GLY A 106 0.18 -18.33 13.90
C GLY A 106 1.72 -18.28 13.92
N ARG A 107 2.38 -17.76 12.87
CA ARG A 107 3.83 -17.74 12.67
C ARG A 107 4.32 -16.33 12.32
N LEU A 108 4.60 -15.54 13.34
CA LEU A 108 4.90 -14.11 13.24
C LEU A 108 6.25 -13.78 12.57
N TRP A 109 7.17 -14.75 12.44
CA TRP A 109 8.57 -14.49 12.07
C TRP A 109 9.03 -15.18 10.77
N SER A 110 8.11 -15.77 10.01
CA SER A 110 8.41 -16.35 8.69
C SER A 110 8.86 -15.27 7.69
N GLY A 111 9.52 -15.67 6.59
CA GLY A 111 9.94 -14.74 5.53
C GLY A 111 8.77 -13.95 4.94
N GLU A 112 7.62 -14.61 4.76
CA GLU A 112 6.37 -13.97 4.36
C GLU A 112 5.86 -12.97 5.40
N ALA A 113 5.85 -13.35 6.68
CA ALA A 113 5.42 -12.45 7.75
C ALA A 113 6.25 -11.17 7.77
N ARG A 114 7.57 -11.27 7.52
CA ARG A 114 8.44 -10.07 7.40
C ARG A 114 8.02 -9.15 6.26
N VAL A 115 7.65 -9.70 5.10
CA VAL A 115 7.16 -8.90 3.95
C VAL A 115 5.82 -8.23 4.28
N VAL A 116 4.91 -8.97 4.93
CA VAL A 116 3.61 -8.43 5.37
C VAL A 116 3.78 -7.32 6.39
N TRP A 117 4.60 -7.53 7.43
CA TRP A 117 4.87 -6.52 8.45
C TRP A 117 5.57 -5.29 7.88
N ALA A 118 6.57 -5.47 7.00
CA ALA A 118 7.22 -4.36 6.32
C ALA A 118 6.22 -3.56 5.46
N THR A 119 5.30 -4.24 4.77
CA THR A 119 4.26 -3.59 3.97
C THR A 119 3.26 -2.83 4.83
N LEU A 120 2.81 -3.42 5.96
CA LEU A 120 1.92 -2.76 6.92
C LEU A 120 2.57 -1.52 7.54
N LEU A 121 3.84 -1.61 7.92
CA LEU A 121 4.56 -0.46 8.49
C LEU A 121 4.74 0.66 7.45
N THR A 122 5.14 0.32 6.24
CA THR A 122 5.35 1.31 5.18
C THR A 122 4.05 1.99 4.77
N SER A 123 2.95 1.22 4.64
CA SER A 123 1.63 1.80 4.36
C SER A 123 1.10 2.65 5.51
N LEU A 124 1.33 2.26 6.76
CA LEU A 124 0.98 3.08 7.92
C LEU A 124 1.74 4.40 7.90
N VAL A 125 3.05 4.39 7.68
CA VAL A 125 3.88 5.61 7.59
C VAL A 125 3.45 6.48 6.41
N ALA A 126 3.18 5.88 5.25
CA ALA A 126 2.75 6.60 4.07
C ALA A 126 1.41 7.32 4.30
N PHE A 127 0.43 6.65 4.89
CA PHE A 127 -0.90 7.24 5.06
C PHE A 127 -1.03 8.12 6.31
N VAL A 128 -0.44 7.75 7.44
CA VAL A 128 -0.55 8.55 8.67
C VAL A 128 0.43 9.72 8.68
N GLY A 129 1.61 9.56 8.07
CA GLY A 129 2.65 10.59 8.06
C GLY A 129 2.72 11.36 6.75
N ALA A 130 3.06 10.66 5.65
CA ALA A 130 3.39 11.32 4.39
C ALA A 130 2.17 11.97 3.72
N LEU A 131 1.01 11.32 3.73
CA LEU A 131 -0.20 11.84 3.08
C LEU A 131 -0.63 13.17 3.70
N PRO A 132 -0.83 13.32 5.03
CA PRO A 132 -1.18 14.61 5.62
C PRO A 132 -0.12 15.68 5.37
N PHE A 133 1.16 15.30 5.40
CA PHE A 133 2.27 16.22 5.14
C PHE A 133 2.25 16.76 3.70
N LEU A 134 2.04 15.89 2.72
CA LEU A 134 1.99 16.26 1.30
C LEU A 134 0.70 17.05 0.99
N ALA A 135 -0.44 16.62 1.54
CA ALA A 135 -1.72 17.31 1.34
C ALA A 135 -1.72 18.73 1.92
N ALA A 136 -0.95 18.98 2.98
CA ALA A 136 -0.81 20.33 3.57
C ALA A 136 0.12 21.26 2.78
N ARG A 137 0.83 20.76 1.75
CA ARG A 137 1.81 21.50 0.95
C ARG A 137 1.46 21.62 -0.53
N ALA A 138 0.33 21.05 -0.95
CA ALA A 138 -0.18 21.09 -2.31
C ALA A 138 -1.30 22.12 -2.44
#